data_AF-A0A8S3H822-F1
#
_entry.id   AF-A0A8S3H822-F1
#
_cell.length_a   1.000
_cell.length_b   1.000
_cell.length_c   1.000
_cell.angle_alpha   90.00
_cell.angle_beta   90.00
_cell.angle_gamma   90.00
#
_symmetry.space_group_name_H-M   'P 1'
#
loop_
_entity.id
_entity.type
_entity.pdbx_description
1 polymer ?
#
loop_
_entity_poly.entity_id
_entity_poly.type
_entity_poly.pdbx_seq_one_letter_code
_entity_poly.pdbx_strand_id
1 'polypeptide(L)'
;MADSQTQCPPPEPITTTETPLPPQCWNYTLNTDGTRHVNSSSGPKCDPNKFAYLAKWVRFSGAAGTLFATSMIPPNCCGAYYTGYYTGLMSTQCGDTVTGKVCYN
;
A
#
# COMPACT_ATOMS: atom_id res chain seq x y z
N MET A 1 -7.55 13.84 21.15
CA MET A 1 -8.29 12.65 20.69
C MET A 1 -7.24 11.72 20.12
N ALA A 2 -6.96 10.60 20.77
CA ALA A 2 -5.85 9.72 20.41
C ALA A 2 -6.24 8.88 19.19
N ASP A 3 -5.50 9.03 18.10
CA ASP A 3 -5.59 8.17 16.93
C ASP A 3 -5.18 6.74 17.32
N SER A 4 -6.18 5.87 17.44
CA SER A 4 -5.99 4.43 17.59
C SER A 4 -5.48 3.87 16.27
N GLN A 5 -4.19 4.03 15.99
CA GLN A 5 -3.51 3.17 15.04
C GLN A 5 -3.46 1.78 15.65
N THR A 6 -4.32 0.88 15.16
CA THR A 6 -4.29 -0.54 15.48
C THR A 6 -2.98 -1.12 14.95
N GLN A 7 -1.92 -1.01 15.75
CA GLN A 7 -0.70 -1.76 15.51
C GLN A 7 -1.03 -3.23 15.70
N CYS A 8 -0.67 -4.07 14.73
CA CYS A 8 -0.82 -5.52 14.89
C CYS A 8 -0.13 -5.91 16.20
N PRO A 9 -0.82 -6.64 17.10
CA PRO A 9 -0.17 -7.13 18.30
C PRO A 9 1.09 -7.90 17.90
N PRO A 10 2.19 -7.79 18.66
CA PRO A 10 3.38 -8.59 18.39
C PRO A 10 2.96 -10.07 18.31
N PRO A 11 3.49 -10.84 17.36
CA PRO A 11 3.09 -12.23 17.20
C PRO A 11 3.30 -12.95 18.54
N GLU A 12 2.23 -13.54 19.09
CA GLU A 12 2.32 -14.46 20.22
C GLU A 12 3.31 -15.58 19.89
N PRO A 13 3.99 -16.18 20.89
CA PRO A 13 4.97 -17.24 20.66
C PRO A 13 4.30 -18.41 19.93
N ILE A 14 4.59 -18.50 18.64
CA ILE A 14 4.05 -19.48 17.70
C ILE A 14 4.42 -20.90 18.16
N THR A 15 3.46 -21.56 18.80
CA THR A 15 3.36 -23.01 18.78
C THR A 15 2.48 -23.34 17.56
N THR A 16 2.76 -24.40 16.82
CA THR A 16 1.94 -25.02 15.73
C THR A 16 2.43 -24.76 14.29
N THR A 17 2.63 -25.89 13.59
CA THR A 17 2.83 -26.15 12.16
C THR A 17 2.74 -24.92 11.22
N GLU A 18 3.90 -24.41 10.82
CA GLU A 18 4.03 -23.17 10.05
C GLU A 18 3.56 -23.38 8.60
N THR A 19 2.35 -22.90 8.28
CA THR A 19 1.94 -22.75 6.87
C THR A 19 2.86 -21.71 6.24
N PRO A 20 3.56 -22.02 5.13
CA PRO A 20 4.48 -21.07 4.52
C PRO A 20 3.74 -19.80 4.12
N LEU A 21 4.31 -18.64 4.49
CA LEU A 21 3.73 -17.35 4.17
C LEU A 21 3.58 -17.20 2.65
N PRO A 22 2.46 -16.61 2.18
CA PRO A 22 2.24 -16.45 0.75
C PRO A 22 3.25 -15.45 0.16
N PRO A 23 3.57 -15.52 -1.15
CA PRO A 23 4.66 -14.75 -1.75
C PRO A 23 4.61 -13.24 -1.52
N GLN A 24 3.42 -12.64 -1.46
CA GLN A 24 3.24 -11.20 -1.19
C GLN A 24 3.75 -10.74 0.19
N CYS A 25 4.00 -11.67 1.11
CA CYS A 25 4.51 -11.37 2.46
C CYS A 25 6.04 -11.25 2.52
N TRP A 26 6.77 -11.71 1.50
CA TRP A 26 8.24 -11.69 1.48
C TRP A 26 8.87 -11.31 0.13
N ASN A 27 8.16 -11.51 -0.98
CA ASN A 27 8.59 -11.15 -2.33
C ASN A 27 7.80 -9.95 -2.85
N TYR A 28 8.21 -8.74 -2.45
CA TYR A 28 7.60 -7.49 -2.85
C TYR A 28 8.64 -6.39 -3.05
N THR A 29 8.29 -5.39 -3.85
CA THR A 29 9.04 -4.12 -3.94
C THR A 29 8.56 -3.17 -2.86
N LEU A 30 9.47 -2.72 -1.99
CA LEU A 30 9.17 -1.71 -0.98
C LEU A 30 9.13 -0.32 -1.61
N ASN A 31 8.06 0.44 -1.36
CA ASN A 31 7.91 1.81 -1.78
C ASN A 31 7.74 2.74 -0.58
N THR A 32 8.78 3.54 -0.31
CA THR A 32 8.84 4.53 0.77
C THR A 32 8.85 5.96 0.27
N ASP A 33 8.65 6.17 -1.05
CA ASP A 33 8.70 7.49 -1.67
C ASP A 33 7.55 8.37 -1.18
N GLY A 34 7.86 9.38 -0.36
CA GLY A 34 6.88 10.30 0.21
C GLY A 34 6.09 11.09 -0.84
N THR A 35 6.59 11.18 -2.08
CA THR A 35 5.81 11.80 -3.16
C THR A 35 4.55 11.02 -3.49
N ARG A 36 4.44 9.75 -3.07
CA ARG A 36 3.28 8.87 -3.32
C ARG A 36 2.13 9.06 -2.31
N HIS A 37 2.36 9.84 -1.25
CA HIS A 37 1.36 10.08 -0.23
C HIS A 37 0.28 11.06 -0.71
N VAL A 38 -0.97 10.88 -0.28
CA VAL A 38 -2.12 11.71 -0.67
C VAL A 38 -1.97 13.21 -0.36
N ASN A 39 -1.16 13.53 0.65
CA ASN A 39 -0.85 14.93 1.03
C ASN A 39 0.31 15.52 0.21
N SER A 40 0.89 14.78 -0.73
CA SER A 40 1.98 15.27 -1.57
C SER A 40 1.45 16.00 -2.79
N SER A 41 1.78 17.29 -2.90
CA SER A 41 1.53 18.11 -4.09
C SER A 41 2.58 17.91 -5.20
N SER A 42 3.41 16.88 -5.10
CA SER A 42 4.43 16.58 -6.12
C SER A 42 3.78 16.18 -7.44
N GLY A 43 4.23 16.81 -8.53
CA GLY A 43 3.83 16.45 -9.89
C GLY A 43 4.31 15.04 -10.32
N PRO A 44 3.89 14.58 -11.50
CA PRO A 44 4.17 13.22 -11.99
C PRO A 44 5.66 12.85 -12.01
N LYS A 45 5.97 11.59 -11.67
CA LYS A 45 7.31 11.02 -11.67
C LYS A 45 7.30 9.67 -12.37
N CYS A 46 8.29 9.43 -13.23
CA CYS A 46 8.50 8.12 -13.83
C CYS A 46 9.12 7.15 -12.80
N ASP A 47 8.67 5.90 -12.79
CA ASP A 47 9.22 4.81 -11.97
C ASP A 47 9.95 3.75 -12.84
N PRO A 48 10.91 4.14 -13.69
CA PRO A 48 11.40 3.30 -14.79
C PRO A 48 11.99 1.96 -14.35
N ASN A 49 12.54 1.90 -13.13
CA ASN A 49 13.16 0.68 -12.59
C ASN A 49 12.35 0.02 -11.46
N LYS A 50 11.28 0.66 -10.95
CA LYS A 50 10.50 0.08 -9.83
C LYS A 50 9.51 -0.96 -10.32
N PHE A 51 8.91 -0.74 -11.49
CA PHE A 51 7.92 -1.63 -12.09
C PHE A 51 8.39 -2.13 -13.46
N ALA A 52 9.56 -2.79 -13.51
CA ALA A 52 9.99 -3.56 -14.69
C ALA A 52 8.85 -4.46 -15.20
N TYR A 53 8.87 -4.79 -16.50
CA TYR A 53 7.83 -5.42 -17.37
C TYR A 53 6.96 -6.59 -16.84
N LEU A 54 7.11 -7.04 -15.61
CA LEU A 54 6.32 -8.08 -14.96
C LEU A 54 5.52 -7.53 -13.78
N ALA A 55 4.28 -8.01 -13.64
CA ALA A 55 3.48 -7.77 -12.45
C ALA A 55 4.21 -8.27 -11.20
N LYS A 56 4.25 -7.44 -10.15
CA LYS A 56 4.94 -7.74 -8.89
C LYS A 56 4.16 -7.19 -7.71
N TRP A 57 4.38 -7.77 -6.55
CA TRP A 57 3.83 -7.22 -5.30
C TRP A 57 4.58 -5.95 -4.89
N VAL A 58 3.84 -4.98 -4.38
CA VAL A 58 4.37 -3.68 -3.95
C VAL A 58 3.85 -3.40 -2.54
N ARG A 59 4.75 -3.03 -1.62
CA ARG A 59 4.39 -2.65 -0.25
C ARG A 59 4.66 -1.17 -0.04
N PHE A 60 3.64 -0.41 0.30
CA PHE A 60 3.78 0.99 0.73
C PHE A 60 4.12 1.04 2.22
N SER A 61 5.07 1.89 2.61
CA SER A 61 5.42 2.12 4.00
C SER A 61 6.12 3.48 4.20
N GLY A 62 6.38 3.85 5.45
CA GLY A 62 7.11 5.08 5.77
C GLY A 62 6.41 6.32 5.21
N ALA A 63 7.18 7.22 4.57
CA ALA A 63 6.66 8.48 4.06
C ALA A 63 5.61 8.33 2.96
N ALA A 64 5.56 7.19 2.26
CA ALA A 64 4.54 6.92 1.26
C ALA A 64 3.15 6.61 1.89
N GLY A 65 3.11 6.36 3.20
CA GLY A 65 1.92 5.85 3.90
C GLY A 65 1.84 4.32 3.86
N THR A 66 0.86 3.77 4.58
CA THR A 66 0.63 2.32 4.72
C THR A 66 -0.69 1.84 4.13
N LEU A 67 -1.54 2.77 3.70
CA LEU A 67 -2.85 2.49 3.10
C LEU A 67 -2.96 3.18 1.74
N PHE A 68 -3.72 2.57 0.84
CA PHE A 68 -4.11 3.21 -0.42
C PHE A 68 -5.18 4.29 -0.17
N ALA A 69 -5.21 5.32 -1.00
CA ALA A 69 -6.29 6.31 -0.94
C ALA A 69 -7.65 5.62 -1.14
N THR A 70 -8.65 5.92 -0.31
CA THR A 70 -10.01 5.35 -0.43
C THR A 70 -11.03 6.32 -1.03
N SER A 71 -10.54 7.47 -1.51
CA SER A 71 -11.34 8.51 -2.18
C SER A 71 -10.59 9.02 -3.39
N MET A 72 -11.33 9.62 -4.31
CA MET A 72 -10.78 10.25 -5.52
C MET A 72 -9.70 11.28 -5.19
N ILE A 73 -8.57 11.23 -5.91
CA ILE A 73 -7.42 12.14 -5.74
C ILE A 73 -7.22 12.91 -7.06
N PRO A 74 -7.02 14.24 -7.11
CA PRO A 74 -6.85 14.96 -8.37
C PRO A 74 -5.74 14.36 -9.27
N PRO A 75 -5.84 14.44 -10.61
CA PRO A 75 -4.75 14.01 -11.49
C PRO A 75 -3.50 14.89 -11.29
N ASN A 76 -2.34 14.41 -11.77
CA ASN A 76 -1.06 15.13 -11.70
C ASN A 76 -0.57 15.48 -10.28
N CYS A 77 -0.97 14.73 -9.27
CA CYS A 77 -0.43 14.84 -7.91
C CYS A 77 0.03 13.47 -7.38
N CYS A 78 0.55 13.42 -6.15
CA CYS A 78 1.05 12.19 -5.54
C CYS A 78 2.09 11.45 -6.42
N GLY A 79 2.81 12.21 -7.27
CA GLY A 79 3.80 11.65 -8.18
C GLY A 79 3.22 10.91 -9.39
N ALA A 80 1.91 10.93 -9.64
CA ALA A 80 1.26 10.17 -10.71
C ALA A 80 0.54 11.10 -11.72
N TYR A 81 0.56 10.71 -13.00
CA TYR A 81 -0.28 11.34 -14.03
C TYR A 81 -1.76 11.03 -13.76
N TYR A 82 -2.07 9.73 -13.65
CA TYR A 82 -3.37 9.20 -13.28
C TYR A 82 -3.30 8.64 -11.88
N THR A 83 -3.94 9.34 -10.95
CA THR A 83 -3.93 9.00 -9.53
C THR A 83 -4.95 7.90 -9.26
N GLY A 84 -4.49 6.82 -8.63
CA GLY A 84 -5.32 5.68 -8.27
C GLY A 84 -5.96 5.86 -6.89
N TYR A 85 -7.17 5.33 -6.73
CA TYR A 85 -7.83 5.16 -5.43
C TYR A 85 -8.56 3.81 -5.35
N TYR A 86 -8.59 3.24 -4.16
CA TYR A 86 -9.24 1.98 -3.85
C TYR A 86 -10.70 2.23 -3.48
N THR A 87 -11.61 1.53 -4.13
CA THR A 87 -13.07 1.71 -3.91
C THR A 87 -13.66 0.75 -2.89
N GLY A 88 -12.86 -0.21 -2.40
CA GLY A 88 -13.29 -1.14 -1.36
C GLY A 88 -13.03 -0.61 0.05
N LEU A 89 -13.34 -1.46 1.03
CA LEU A 89 -12.98 -1.22 2.43
C LEU A 89 -11.60 -1.78 2.73
N MET A 90 -10.77 -0.99 3.42
CA MET A 90 -9.51 -1.48 3.97
C MET A 90 -9.81 -2.42 5.14
N SER A 91 -9.11 -3.55 5.25
CA SER A 91 -9.27 -4.40 6.44
C SER A 91 -8.72 -3.67 7.67
N THR A 92 -9.42 -3.85 8.78
CA THR A 92 -8.99 -3.42 10.11
C THR A 92 -8.35 -4.57 10.89
N GLN A 93 -8.40 -5.79 10.36
CA GLN A 93 -7.83 -6.99 10.98
C GLN A 93 -6.47 -7.31 10.37
N CYS A 94 -5.52 -7.68 11.23
CA CYS A 94 -4.17 -8.04 10.82
C CYS A 94 -4.12 -9.42 10.15
N GLY A 95 -3.39 -9.51 9.04
CA GLY A 95 -3.24 -10.76 8.28
C GLY A 95 -4.32 -10.99 7.22
N ASP A 96 -5.38 -10.18 7.23
CA ASP A 96 -6.43 -10.27 6.23
C ASP A 96 -5.97 -9.81 4.85
N THR A 97 -6.47 -10.52 3.84
CA THR A 97 -6.35 -10.11 2.44
C THR A 97 -7.70 -9.61 1.95
N VAL A 98 -7.74 -8.37 1.44
CA VAL A 98 -8.94 -7.81 0.81
C VAL A 98 -8.77 -7.77 -0.69
N THR A 99 -9.83 -8.15 -1.40
CA THR A 99 -9.93 -8.00 -2.86
C THR A 99 -10.83 -6.82 -3.16
N GLY A 100 -10.37 -5.91 -4.01
CA GLY A 100 -11.20 -4.80 -4.47
C GLY A 100 -10.66 -4.18 -5.75
N LYS A 101 -11.27 -3.05 -6.14
CA LYS A 101 -10.97 -2.37 -7.39
C LYS A 101 -10.23 -1.07 -7.13
N VAL A 102 -9.16 -0.85 -7.90
CA VAL A 102 -8.50 0.45 -8.00
C VAL A 102 -9.07 1.18 -9.21
N CYS A 103 -9.57 2.38 -8.99
CA CYS A 103 -10.02 3.31 -10.02
C CYS A 103 -8.98 4.41 -10.21
N TYR A 104 -8.96 5.03 -11.39
CA TYR A 104 -8.02 6.10 -11.73
C TYR A 104 -8.82 7.30 -12.27
N ASN A 105 -8.35 8.51 -11.96
CA ASN A 105 -8.80 9.73 -12.64
C ASN A 105 -8.12 9.89 -14.00
#